data_AF-A0A094J288-F1
#
_entry.id   AF-A0A094J288-F1
#
_cell.length_a   1.000
_cell.length_b   1.000
_cell.length_c   1.000
_cell.angle_alpha   90.00
_cell.angle_beta   90.00
_cell.angle_gamma   90.00
#
_symmetry.space_group_name_H-M   'P 1'
#
loop_
_entity.id
_entity.type
_entity.pdbx_description
1 polymer ?
#
loop_
_entity_poly.entity_id
_entity_poly.type
_entity_poly.pdbx_seq_one_letter_code
_entity_poly.pdbx_strand_id
1 'polypeptide(L)' 'MKDKYGRFLAYVWVGKELYNETLVQDGYARVMTIQPNVKYQQRFITAERKARQQKKGLWQS' A
#
# COMPACT_ATOMS: atom_id res chain seq x y z
N MET A 1 14.07 5.51 11.70
CA MET A 1 12.84 4.97 11.07
C MET A 1 12.45 3.62 11.68
N LYS A 2 12.18 3.57 12.98
CA LYS A 2 11.51 2.45 13.63
C LYS A 2 10.28 3.04 14.30
N ASP A 3 9.14 2.37 14.23
CA ASP A 3 7.98 2.82 14.99
C ASP A 3 8.16 2.56 16.50
N LYS A 4 7.20 2.99 17.31
CA LYS A 4 7.20 2.78 18.77
C LYS A 4 7.23 1.30 19.20
N TYR A 5 7.07 0.37 18.26
CA TYR A 5 7.11 -1.08 18.46
C TYR A 5 8.39 -1.72 17.89
N GLY A 6 9.35 -0.92 17.44
CA GLY A 6 10.62 -1.39 16.89
C GLY A 6 10.53 -1.92 15.44
N ARG A 7 9.39 -1.78 14.77
CA ARG A 7 9.22 -2.24 13.38
C ARG A 7 9.83 -1.26 12.41
N PHE A 8 10.45 -1.78 11.36
CA PHE A 8 10.93 -0.96 10.25
C PHE A 8 9.78 -0.61 9.30
N LEU A 9 9.68 0.68 8.96
CA LEU A 9 8.76 1.15 7.94
C LEU A 9 9.53 1.30 6.62
N ALA A 10 9.31 0.37 5.70
CA ALA A 10 10.05 0.28 4.44
C ALA A 10 9.11 -0.04 3.27
N TYR A 11 9.58 0.33 2.08
CA TYR A 11 9.01 -0.11 0.82
C TYR A 11 9.73 -1.37 0.35
N VAL A 12 8.96 -2.41 0.03
CA VAL A 12 9.48 -3.69 -0.43
C VAL A 12 9.42 -3.70 -1.95
N TRP A 13 10.57 -3.97 -2.57
CA TRP A 13 10.70 -4.12 -4.02
C TRP A 13 11.05 -5.57 -4.35
N VAL A 14 10.31 -6.16 -5.28
CA VAL A 14 10.61 -7.46 -5.85
C VAL A 14 10.98 -7.23 -7.31
N GLY A 15 12.28 -7.24 -7.59
CA GLY A 15 12.80 -6.79 -8.89
C GLY A 15 12.46 -5.31 -9.13
N LYS A 16 11.65 -5.04 -10.16
CA LYS A 16 11.18 -3.68 -10.51
C LYS A 16 9.80 -3.35 -9.94
N GLU A 17 9.18 -4.29 -9.25
CA GLU A 17 7.82 -4.15 -8.73
C GLU A 17 7.83 -3.65 -7.29
N LEU A 18 7.10 -2.57 -7.03
CA LEU A 18 6.85 -2.09 -5.67
C LEU A 18 5.74 -2.96 -5.06
N TYR A 19 6.13 -4.01 -4.35
CA TYR A 19 5.20 -5.04 -3.88
C TYR A 19 4.10 -4.48 -2.95
N ASN A 20 4.41 -3.43 -2.18
CA ASN A 20 3.41 -2.69 -1.40
C ASN A 20 2.25 -2.18 -2.26
N GLU A 21 2.54 -1.70 -3.48
CA GLU A 21 1.50 -1.24 -4.40
C GLU A 21 0.66 -2.41 -4.91
N THR A 22 1.31 -3.52 -5.27
CA THR A 22 0.66 -4.73 -5.77
C THR A 22 -0.40 -5.22 -4.80
N LEU A 23 -0.06 -5.30 -3.50
CA LEU A 23 -0.99 -5.69 -2.44
C LEU A 23 -2.21 -4.75 -2.37
N VAL A 24 -2.01 -3.45 -2.56
CA VAL A 24 -3.10 -2.47 -2.55
C VAL A 24 -3.95 -2.59 -3.82
N GLN A 25 -3.31 -2.73 -4.98
CA GLN A 25 -3.97 -2.83 -6.28
C GLN A 25 -4.85 -4.08 -6.41
N ASP A 26 -4.42 -5.19 -5.82
CA ASP A 26 -5.19 -6.43 -5.78
C ASP A 26 -6.20 -6.48 -4.63
N GLY A 27 -6.29 -5.41 -3.85
CA GLY A 27 -7.27 -5.25 -2.79
C GLY A 27 -6.95 -6.07 -1.54
N TYR A 28 -5.70 -6.50 -1.34
CA TYR A 28 -5.25 -7.21 -0.14
C TYR A 28 -4.83 -6.27 1.00
N ALA A 29 -4.62 -4.98 0.72
CA ALA A 29 -4.20 -4.00 1.71
C ALA A 29 -4.96 -2.67 1.58
N ARG A 30 -5.09 -1.96 2.72
CA ARG A 30 -5.58 -0.57 2.79
C ARG A 30 -4.42 0.39 2.97
N VAL A 31 -4.53 1.59 2.40
CA VAL A 31 -3.46 2.59 2.49
C VAL A 31 -3.52 3.29 3.84
N MET A 32 -2.43 3.24 4.59
CA MET A 32 -2.24 4.04 5.78
C MET A 32 -1.06 4.98 5.57
N THR A 33 -1.31 6.29 5.57
CA THR A 33 -0.26 7.29 5.42
C THR A 33 0.32 7.65 6.77
N ILE A 34 1.59 7.32 7.01
CA ILE A 34 2.31 7.64 8.25
C ILE A 34 3.57 8.43 7.89
N GLN A 35 3.69 9.64 8.44
CA GLN A 35 4.90 10.45 8.27
C GLN A 35 6.12 9.77 8.90
N PRO A 36 7.33 9.95 8.35
CA PRO A 36 7.69 10.77 7.18
C PRO A 36 7.59 10.04 5.83
N ASN A 37 7.16 8.77 5.81
CA ASN A 37 7.21 7.92 4.61
C ASN A 37 6.02 8.16 3.67
N VAL A 38 5.97 9.31 3.01
CA VAL A 38 4.87 9.71 2.12
C VAL A 38 5.22 9.69 0.62
N LYS A 39 6.44 9.25 0.26
CA LYS A 39 6.96 9.25 -1.13
C LYS A 39 6.01 8.64 -2.17
N TYR A 40 5.33 7.54 -1.85
CA TYR A 40 4.43 6.84 -2.77
C TYR A 40 2.95 6.94 -2.39
N GLN A 41 2.60 7.87 -1.50
CA GLN A 41 1.23 8.02 -0.98
C GLN A 41 0.20 8.13 -2.11
N GLN A 42 0.41 9.05 -3.06
CA GLN A 42 -0.53 9.26 -4.15
C GLN A 42 -0.68 8.03 -5.06
N ARG A 43 0.41 7.29 -5.27
CA ARG A 43 0.43 6.05 -6.04
C ARG A 43 -0.44 4.98 -5.38
N PHE A 44 -0.29 4.78 -4.07
CA PHE A 44 -1.10 3.85 -3.31
C PHE A 44 -2.58 4.25 -3.23
N ILE A 45 -2.89 5.54 -3.01
CA ILE A 45 -4.29 6.02 -2.99
C ILE A 45 -4.99 5.72 -4.32
N THR A 46 -4.29 5.95 -5.44
CA THR A 46 -4.83 5.62 -6.76
C THR A 46 -5.02 4.11 -6.93
N ALA A 47 -4.08 3.29 -6.49
CA ALA A 47 -4.21 1.83 -6.53
C ALA A 47 -5.40 1.32 -5.70
N GLU A 48 -5.60 1.86 -4.49
CA GLU A 48 -6.72 1.48 -3.62
C GLU A 48 -8.07 1.87 -4.24
N ARG A 49 -8.16 3.07 -4.83
CA ARG A 49 -9.37 3.51 -5.55
C ARG A 49 -9.72 2.56 -6.69
N LYS A 50 -8.72 2.12 -7.47
CA LYS A 50 -8.92 1.13 -8.54
C LYS A 50 -9.39 -0.20 -7.99
N ALA A 51 -8.77 -0.70 -6.91
CA ALA A 51 -9.16 -1.95 -6.27
C ALA A 51 -10.61 -1.92 -5.77
N ARG A 52 -11.05 -0.79 -5.20
CA ARG A 52 -12.44 -0.56 -4.78
C ARG A 52 -13.41 -0.57 -5.96
N GLN A 53 -13.11 0.17 -7.03
CA GLN A 53 -13.95 0.23 -8.23
C GLN A 53 -14.09 -1.14 -8.89
N GLN A 54 -13.03 -1.95 -8.86
CA GLN A 54 -13.01 -3.30 -9.43
C GLN A 54 -13.54 -4.37 -8.46
N LYS A 55 -13.99 -3.99 -7.26
CA LYS A 55 -14.45 -4.91 -6.21
C LYS A 55 -13.46 -6.06 -5.97
N LYS A 56 -12.16 -5.75 -5.85
CA LYS A 56 -11.11 -6.75 -5.62
C LYS A 56 -10.89 -7.02 -4.13
N GLY A 57 -10.56 -8.27 -3.79
CA GLY A 57 -10.12 -8.67 -2.45
C GLY A 57 -11.05 -8.17 -1.33
N LEU A 58 -10.52 -7.33 -0.44
CA LEU A 58 -11.24 -6.71 0.68
C LEU A 58 -12.48 -5.87 0.26
N TRP A 59 -12.67 -5.59 -1.02
CA TRP A 59 -13.74 -4.74 -1.57
C TRP A 59 -14.84 -5.52 -2.32
N GLN A 60 -14.89 -6.85 -2.17
CA GLN A 60 -15.88 -7.72 -2.85
C GLN A 60 -17.32 -7.63 -2.33
N SER A 61 -17.56 -6.88 -1.25
CA SER A 61 -18.87 -6.70 -0.61
C SER A 61 -19.74 -5.64 -1.27
#